data_AF-A0A1J6Y6E9-F1
#
_entry.id   AF-A0A1J6Y6E9-F1
#
_cell.length_a   1.000
_cell.length_b   1.000
_cell.length_c   1.000
_cell.angle_alpha   90.00
_cell.angle_beta   90.00
_cell.angle_gamma   90.00
#
_symmetry.space_group_name_H-M   'P 1'
#
loop_
_entity.id
_entity.type
_entity.pdbx_description
1 polymer ?
#
loop_
_entity_poly.entity_id
_entity_poly.type
_entity_poly.pdbx_seq_one_letter_code
_entity_poly.pdbx_strand_id
1 'polypeptide(L)'
;MDLRVAAYGIVTDDEGRVLLARWIEGRRVAWTLPGGGLEEGEDPETAVRRELREETGFRIETTGLLGIHSRVIPASRRVRRDERKVPLHTLRIVYRAEVTGGELRFERNGSTDMAAWFTLDEAAALQRVKLVDIGLRMAGLLPE
;
A
#
# COMPACT_ATOMS: atom_id res chain seq x y z
N MET A 1 5.06 10.35 20.83
CA MET A 1 5.04 9.37 19.72
C MET A 1 3.82 9.69 18.88
N ASP A 2 3.92 9.58 17.57
CA ASP A 2 2.83 9.84 16.65
C ASP A 2 2.44 8.52 15.99
N LEU A 3 1.13 8.22 15.97
CA LEU A 3 0.58 6.94 15.55
C LEU A 3 -0.16 7.13 14.23
N ARG A 4 0.12 6.26 13.26
CA ARG A 4 -0.61 6.23 11.99
C ARG A 4 -1.13 4.83 11.71
N VAL A 5 -2.44 4.69 11.65
CA VAL A 5 -3.10 3.49 11.15
C VAL A 5 -3.35 3.65 9.65
N ALA A 6 -3.10 2.60 8.89
CA ALA A 6 -3.23 2.60 7.45
C ALA A 6 -3.69 1.22 6.97
N ALA A 7 -4.41 1.18 5.85
CA ALA A 7 -4.91 -0.05 5.24
C ALA A 7 -4.35 -0.20 3.82
N TYR A 8 -3.94 -1.41 3.46
CA TYR A 8 -3.30 -1.74 2.18
C TYR A 8 -3.88 -3.01 1.57
N GLY A 9 -3.90 -3.07 0.24
CA GLY A 9 -4.41 -4.22 -0.51
C GLY A 9 -3.30 -5.04 -1.18
N ILE A 10 -3.38 -6.36 -1.07
CA ILE A 10 -2.78 -7.31 -2.01
C ILE A 10 -3.86 -7.69 -3.00
N VAL A 11 -3.70 -7.25 -4.24
CA VAL A 11 -4.60 -7.55 -5.35
C VAL A 11 -3.82 -8.30 -6.42
N THR A 12 -4.36 -9.43 -6.83
CA THR A 12 -3.82 -10.25 -7.93
C THR A 12 -4.82 -10.37 -9.06
N ASP A 13 -4.34 -10.48 -10.29
CA ASP A 13 -5.17 -10.83 -11.45
C ASP A 13 -5.09 -12.33 -11.78
N ASP A 14 -5.85 -12.75 -12.79
CA ASP A 14 -5.92 -14.15 -13.24
C ASP A 14 -4.59 -14.67 -13.82
N GLU A 15 -3.67 -13.77 -14.19
CA GLU A 15 -2.32 -14.10 -14.65
C GLU A 15 -1.33 -14.22 -13.47
N GLY A 16 -1.79 -14.05 -12.22
CA GLY A 16 -0.96 -14.10 -11.03
C GLY A 16 -0.05 -12.88 -10.85
N ARG A 17 -0.30 -11.77 -11.58
CA ARG A 17 0.40 -10.51 -11.38
C ARG A 17 -0.16 -9.80 -10.15
N VAL A 18 0.68 -9.00 -9.50
CA VAL A 18 0.30 -8.15 -8.37
C VAL A 18 0.17 -6.70 -8.81
N LEU A 19 -0.90 -6.03 -8.34
CA LEU A 19 -1.09 -4.60 -8.54
C LEU A 19 -0.25 -3.81 -7.53
N LEU A 20 0.60 -2.92 -8.02
CA LEU A 20 1.39 -2.01 -7.20
C LEU A 20 1.11 -0.56 -7.58
N ALA A 21 1.29 0.35 -6.61
CA ALA A 21 1.24 1.78 -6.82
C ALA A 21 2.63 2.40 -6.64
N ARG A 22 2.96 3.41 -7.45
CA ARG A 22 4.25 4.10 -7.40
C ARG A 22 4.13 5.33 -6.53
N TRP A 23 4.74 5.26 -5.35
CA TRP A 23 4.78 6.34 -4.39
C TRP A 23 5.91 7.32 -4.69
N ILE A 24 5.57 8.61 -4.64
CA ILE A 24 6.50 9.72 -4.84
C ILE A 24 6.49 10.64 -3.61
N GLU A 25 7.66 10.88 -3.05
CA GLU A 25 7.86 11.91 -2.04
C GLU A 25 9.16 12.69 -2.29
N GLY A 26 9.02 13.91 -2.80
CA GLY A 26 10.15 14.74 -3.23
C GLY A 26 10.94 14.04 -4.33
N ARG A 27 12.21 13.70 -4.07
CA ARG A 27 13.07 12.94 -5.00
C ARG A 27 13.01 11.43 -4.79
N ARG A 28 12.27 10.95 -3.80
CA ARG A 28 12.17 9.51 -3.50
C ARG A 28 10.99 8.94 -4.29
N VAL A 29 11.27 7.89 -5.06
CA VAL A 29 10.29 7.14 -5.82
C VAL A 29 10.45 5.68 -5.44
N ALA A 30 9.35 5.00 -5.09
CA ALA A 30 9.37 3.57 -4.84
C ALA A 30 7.99 2.97 -5.09
N TRP A 31 7.94 1.70 -5.49
CA TRP A 31 6.70 0.95 -5.57
C TRP A 31 6.26 0.45 -4.19
N THR A 32 4.96 0.48 -3.94
CA THR A 32 4.30 0.05 -2.71
C THR A 32 3.03 -0.72 -3.03
N LEU A 33 2.47 -1.39 -2.03
CA LEU A 33 1.08 -1.83 -2.09
C LEU A 33 0.18 -0.60 -2.17
N PRO A 34 -0.89 -0.63 -3.00
CA PRO A 34 -1.88 0.44 -2.99
C PRO A 34 -2.58 0.49 -1.63
N GLY A 35 -2.90 1.69 -1.18
CA GLY A 35 -3.46 1.94 0.14
C GLY A 35 -2.83 3.11 0.88
N GLY A 36 -3.51 3.53 1.95
CA GLY A 36 -3.19 4.78 2.61
C GLY A 36 -3.65 4.85 4.05
N GLY A 37 -3.58 6.05 4.61
CA GLY A 37 -3.96 6.30 6.00
C GLY A 37 -5.47 6.24 6.15
N LEU A 38 -5.94 5.82 7.32
CA LEU A 38 -7.34 5.96 7.68
C LEU A 38 -7.67 7.44 7.91
N GLU A 39 -8.87 7.84 7.50
CA GLU A 39 -9.53 9.05 7.97
C GLU A 39 -10.09 8.86 9.39
N GLU A 40 -10.49 9.96 10.05
CA GLU A 40 -11.02 9.91 11.41
C GLU A 40 -12.35 9.13 11.46
N GLY A 41 -12.38 8.06 12.26
CA GLY A 41 -13.55 7.19 12.37
C GLY A 41 -13.76 6.25 11.18
N GLU A 42 -12.85 6.24 10.20
CA GLU A 42 -12.97 5.40 9.01
C GLU A 42 -12.68 3.93 9.33
N ASP A 43 -13.55 3.04 8.85
CA ASP A 43 -13.32 1.60 8.90
C ASP A 43 -12.14 1.20 7.98
N PRO A 44 -11.20 0.34 8.41
CA PRO A 44 -10.04 -0.02 7.59
C PRO A 44 -10.37 -0.65 6.23
N GLU A 45 -11.46 -1.41 6.11
CA GLU A 45 -11.88 -1.98 4.83
C GLU A 45 -12.43 -0.89 3.90
N THR A 46 -13.14 0.08 4.47
CA THR A 46 -13.57 1.27 3.73
C THR A 46 -12.38 2.07 3.22
N ALA A 47 -11.37 2.28 4.08
CA ALA A 47 -10.15 3.01 3.73
C ALA A 47 -9.39 2.36 2.57
N VAL A 48 -9.15 1.04 2.61
CA VAL A 48 -8.44 0.34 1.53
C VAL A 48 -9.22 0.38 0.21
N ARG A 49 -10.56 0.27 0.25
CA ARG A 49 -11.40 0.38 -0.96
C ARG A 49 -11.35 1.78 -1.56
N ARG A 50 -11.40 2.82 -0.72
CA ARG A 50 -11.28 4.23 -1.15
C ARG A 50 -9.93 4.47 -1.81
N GLU A 51 -8.85 4.15 -1.12
CA GLU A 51 -7.48 4.37 -1.58
C GLU A 51 -7.18 3.61 -2.88
N LEU A 52 -7.52 2.31 -2.97
CA LEU A 52 -7.29 1.55 -4.22
C LEU A 52 -8.04 2.16 -5.40
N ARG A 53 -9.26 2.65 -5.17
CA ARG A 53 -10.04 3.33 -6.21
C ARG A 53 -9.40 4.64 -6.65
N GLU A 54 -8.89 5.43 -5.70
CA GLU A 54 -8.25 6.71 -5.97
C GLU A 54 -6.91 6.53 -6.70
N GLU A 55 -6.06 5.63 -6.21
CA GLU A 55 -4.70 5.44 -6.71
C GLU A 55 -4.64 4.66 -8.03
N THR A 56 -5.57 3.71 -8.24
CA THR A 56 -5.49 2.73 -9.33
C THR A 56 -6.70 2.74 -10.26
N GLY A 57 -7.80 3.40 -9.90
CA GLY A 57 -9.05 3.39 -10.65
C GLY A 57 -9.90 2.12 -10.47
N PHE A 58 -9.38 1.07 -9.81
CA PHE A 58 -10.11 -0.17 -9.58
C PHE A 58 -11.04 -0.08 -8.38
N ARG A 59 -12.24 -0.65 -8.54
CA ARG A 59 -13.10 -1.04 -7.41
C ARG A 59 -12.73 -2.44 -6.99
N ILE A 60 -12.67 -2.66 -5.69
CA ILE A 60 -12.25 -3.91 -5.10
C ILE A 60 -13.22 -4.33 -3.99
N GLU A 61 -13.26 -5.61 -3.72
CA GLU A 61 -13.79 -6.17 -2.48
C GLU A 61 -12.67 -6.86 -1.70
N THR A 62 -12.67 -6.67 -0.39
CA THR A 62 -11.76 -7.35 0.54
C THR A 62 -12.22 -8.79 0.73
N THR A 63 -11.33 -9.76 0.49
CA THR A 63 -11.63 -11.20 0.62
C THR A 63 -11.04 -11.81 1.88
N GLY A 64 -10.16 -11.09 2.58
CA GLY A 64 -9.69 -11.49 3.91
C GLY A 64 -8.64 -10.56 4.50
N LEU A 65 -8.58 -10.51 5.83
CA LEU A 65 -7.47 -9.88 6.55
C LEU A 65 -6.25 -10.80 6.52
N LEU A 66 -5.15 -10.33 5.94
CA LEU A 66 -3.88 -11.08 5.90
C LEU A 66 -3.04 -10.85 7.16
N GLY A 67 -3.12 -9.67 7.76
CA GLY A 67 -2.45 -9.38 9.03
C GLY A 67 -2.17 -7.90 9.28
N ILE A 68 -1.43 -7.63 10.34
CA ILE A 68 -1.04 -6.27 10.75
C ILE A 68 0.49 -6.18 10.85
N HIS A 69 1.09 -5.27 10.09
CA HIS A 69 2.51 -4.99 10.15
C HIS A 69 2.78 -3.71 10.98
N SER A 70 3.35 -3.93 12.16
CA SER A 70 3.75 -2.88 13.10
C SER A 70 5.19 -2.42 12.85
N ARG A 71 5.44 -1.10 12.81
CA ARG A 71 6.80 -0.56 12.69
C ARG A 71 6.94 0.81 13.33
N VAL A 72 8.04 1.00 14.06
CA VAL A 72 8.47 2.32 14.55
C VAL A 72 9.55 2.89 13.62
N ILE A 73 9.35 4.13 13.18
CA ILE A 73 10.31 4.92 12.41
C ILE A 73 10.82 6.04 13.32
N PRO A 74 12.13 6.05 13.65
CA PRO A 74 12.72 7.15 14.41
C PRO A 74 12.50 8.49 13.72
N ALA A 75 12.37 9.57 14.50
CA ALA A 75 12.14 10.92 13.97
C ALA A 75 13.18 11.32 12.90
N SER A 76 14.45 10.95 13.11
CA SER A 76 15.56 11.20 12.18
C SER A 76 15.47 10.47 10.84
N ARG A 77 14.60 9.45 10.72
CA ARG A 77 14.40 8.65 9.51
C ARG A 77 13.03 8.83 8.87
N ARG A 78 12.20 9.74 9.38
CA ARG A 78 10.93 10.09 8.73
C ARG A 78 11.20 10.71 7.36
N VAL A 79 10.43 10.31 6.36
CA VAL A 79 10.50 10.89 5.01
C VAL A 79 9.77 12.22 4.99
N ARG A 80 8.49 12.19 5.41
CA ARG A 80 7.71 13.41 5.67
C ARG A 80 8.30 14.16 6.85
N ARG A 81 8.58 15.45 6.64
CA ARG A 81 9.07 16.33 7.69
C ARG A 81 7.98 16.49 8.75
N ASP A 82 8.29 16.05 9.97
CA ASP A 82 7.44 16.26 11.14
C ASP A 82 8.06 17.36 12.00
N GLU A 83 7.36 18.47 12.16
CA GLU A 83 7.83 19.62 12.95
C GLU A 83 8.02 19.27 14.42
N ARG A 84 7.20 18.33 14.93
CA ARG A 84 7.27 17.84 16.31
C ARG A 84 8.51 16.98 16.56
N LYS A 85 9.19 16.52 15.51
CA LYS A 85 10.39 15.65 15.57
C LYS A 85 10.18 14.41 16.46
N VAL A 86 9.00 13.80 16.42
CA VAL A 86 8.70 12.59 17.22
C VAL A 86 8.76 11.31 16.37
N PRO A 87 9.03 10.12 16.95
CA PRO A 87 8.95 8.86 16.21
C PRO A 87 7.55 8.60 15.62
N LEU A 88 7.48 7.94 14.46
CA LEU A 88 6.24 7.44 13.85
C LEU A 88 6.07 5.97 14.20
N HIS A 89 4.97 5.61 14.84
CA HIS A 89 4.53 4.22 14.89
C HIS A 89 3.46 4.04 13.82
N THR A 90 3.73 3.20 12.82
CA THR A 90 2.74 2.83 11.82
C THR A 90 2.21 1.43 12.05
N LEU A 91 0.89 1.30 12.10
CA LEU A 91 0.17 0.03 12.05
C LEU A 91 -0.44 -0.08 10.65
N ARG A 92 0.00 -1.08 9.89
CA ARG A 92 -0.44 -1.29 8.52
C ARG A 92 -1.25 -2.56 8.45
N ILE A 93 -2.55 -2.41 8.27
CA ILE A 93 -3.50 -3.50 8.13
C ILE A 93 -3.48 -3.90 6.66
N VAL A 94 -3.24 -5.18 6.38
CA VAL A 94 -3.08 -5.68 5.01
C VAL A 94 -4.20 -6.65 4.70
N TYR A 95 -4.94 -6.37 3.64
CA TYR A 95 -6.05 -7.19 3.16
C TYR A 95 -5.66 -7.90 1.86
N ARG A 96 -6.20 -9.10 1.66
CA ARG A 96 -6.37 -9.67 0.33
C ARG A 96 -7.62 -9.04 -0.28
N ALA A 97 -7.54 -8.68 -1.55
CA ALA A 97 -8.66 -8.11 -2.27
C ALA A 97 -8.69 -8.55 -3.73
N GLU A 98 -9.87 -8.48 -4.32
CA GLU A 98 -10.14 -8.83 -5.71
C GLU A 98 -10.78 -7.64 -6.44
N VAL A 99 -10.42 -7.45 -7.70
CA VAL A 99 -11.01 -6.41 -8.54
C VAL A 99 -12.44 -6.81 -8.91
N THR A 100 -13.40 -5.95 -8.57
CA THR A 100 -14.81 -6.13 -8.91
C THR A 100 -15.28 -5.19 -10.02
N GLY A 101 -14.42 -4.25 -10.45
CA GLY A 101 -14.63 -3.46 -11.66
C GLY A 101 -13.74 -2.23 -11.72
N GLY A 102 -14.02 -1.36 -12.70
CA GLY A 102 -13.16 -0.22 -13.00
C GLY A 102 -12.05 -0.58 -13.99
N GLU A 103 -11.19 0.38 -14.26
CA GLU A 103 -10.09 0.25 -15.21
C GLU A 103 -8.88 0.98 -14.64
N LEU A 104 -7.68 0.50 -15.00
CA LEU A 104 -6.44 1.09 -14.53
C LEU A 104 -6.36 2.57 -14.90
N ARG A 105 -6.31 3.42 -13.89
CA ARG A 105 -6.16 4.87 -13.99
C ARG A 105 -5.24 5.34 -12.88
N PHE A 106 -4.62 6.50 -13.10
CA PHE A 106 -3.67 7.07 -12.16
C PHE A 106 -4.24 8.32 -11.54
N GLU A 107 -4.05 8.44 -10.23
CA GLU A 107 -4.39 9.65 -9.51
C GLU A 107 -3.59 10.84 -10.07
N ARG A 108 -4.25 11.98 -10.25
CA ARG A 108 -3.60 13.24 -10.58
C ARG A 108 -3.52 14.07 -9.30
N ASN A 109 -2.30 14.34 -8.83
CA ASN A 109 -1.96 15.12 -7.62
C ASN A 109 -2.00 14.36 -6.28
N GLY A 110 -1.97 13.03 -6.31
CA GLY A 110 -1.83 12.17 -5.14
C GLY A 110 -0.39 12.00 -4.65
N SER A 111 -0.23 11.16 -3.61
CA SER A 111 1.11 10.68 -3.21
C SER A 111 1.63 9.53 -4.07
N THR A 112 0.77 9.01 -4.93
CA THR A 112 1.08 8.06 -5.99
C THR A 112 0.76 8.68 -7.35
N ASP A 113 1.57 8.36 -8.36
CA ASP A 113 1.42 8.94 -9.71
C ASP A 113 1.23 7.88 -10.81
N MET A 114 1.39 6.61 -10.46
CA MET A 114 1.22 5.47 -11.36
C MET A 114 0.75 4.25 -10.57
N ALA A 115 0.05 3.35 -11.24
CA ALA A 115 -0.24 2.00 -10.78
C ALA A 115 0.02 1.03 -11.94
N ALA A 116 0.45 -0.19 -11.63
CA ALA A 116 0.70 -1.18 -12.67
C ALA A 116 0.68 -2.60 -12.12
N TRP A 117 0.37 -3.54 -13.01
CA TRP A 117 0.47 -4.97 -12.76
C TRP A 117 1.89 -5.44 -13.00
N PHE A 118 2.41 -6.28 -12.11
CA PHE A 118 3.73 -6.89 -12.22
C PHE A 118 3.65 -8.37 -11.91
N THR A 119 4.34 -9.19 -12.68
CA THR A 119 4.70 -10.54 -12.23
C THR A 119 5.56 -10.44 -10.96
N LEU A 120 5.64 -11.53 -10.19
CA LEU A 120 6.48 -11.56 -8.99
C LEU A 120 7.97 -11.32 -9.31
N ASP A 121 8.44 -11.80 -10.46
CA ASP A 121 9.82 -11.59 -10.93
C ASP A 121 10.08 -10.14 -11.31
N GLU A 122 9.16 -9.49 -12.03
CA GLU A 122 9.25 -8.06 -12.32
C GLU A 122 9.22 -7.23 -11.03
N ALA A 123 8.30 -7.56 -10.11
CA ALA A 123 8.20 -6.90 -8.82
C ALA A 123 9.51 -7.04 -8.01
N ALA A 124 10.19 -8.18 -8.12
CA ALA A 124 11.48 -8.41 -7.47
C ALA A 124 12.60 -7.48 -7.99
N ALA A 125 12.52 -7.03 -9.25
CA ALA A 125 13.45 -6.09 -9.86
C ALA A 125 13.15 -4.61 -9.57
N LEU A 126 11.96 -4.28 -9.04
CA LEU A 126 11.57 -2.89 -8.76
C LEU A 126 12.27 -2.31 -7.52
N GLN A 127 12.57 -1.01 -7.58
CA GLN A 127 12.79 -0.21 -6.38
C GLN A 127 11.46 -0.10 -5.61
N ARG A 128 11.32 -0.89 -4.54
CA ARG A 128 10.09 -1.01 -3.76
C ARG A 128 10.30 -0.86 -2.26
N VAL A 129 9.25 -0.50 -1.53
CA VAL A 129 9.28 -0.45 -0.07
C VAL A 129 9.14 -1.86 0.52
N LYS A 130 9.69 -2.06 1.73
CA LYS A 130 9.60 -3.36 2.45
C LYS A 130 8.18 -3.88 2.66
N LEU A 131 7.17 -3.01 2.61
CA LEU A 131 5.78 -3.43 2.77
C LEU A 131 5.35 -4.38 1.65
N VAL A 132 5.88 -4.24 0.44
CA VAL A 132 5.56 -5.13 -0.68
C VAL A 132 5.95 -6.57 -0.34
N ASP A 133 7.21 -6.82 0.00
CA ASP A 133 7.68 -8.18 0.33
C ASP A 133 6.94 -8.77 1.53
N ILE A 134 6.58 -7.93 2.51
CA ILE A 134 5.85 -8.36 3.70
C ILE A 134 4.42 -8.75 3.34
N GLY A 135 3.72 -7.94 2.55
CA GLY A 135 2.37 -8.27 2.09
C GLY A 135 2.34 -9.49 1.19
N LEU A 136 3.33 -9.65 0.29
CA LEU A 136 3.44 -10.83 -0.55
C LEU A 136 3.67 -12.12 0.26
N ARG A 137 4.52 -12.08 1.30
CA ARG A 137 4.66 -13.20 2.25
C ARG A 137 3.37 -13.47 3.02
N MET A 138 2.72 -12.44 3.55
CA MET A 138 1.42 -12.59 4.23
C MET A 138 0.36 -13.22 3.30
N ALA A 139 0.44 -12.94 2.00
CA ALA A 139 -0.42 -13.53 0.99
C ALA A 139 0.01 -14.92 0.50
N GLY A 140 1.10 -15.49 1.03
CA GLY A 140 1.64 -16.77 0.59
C GLY A 140 2.23 -16.77 -0.83
N LEU A 141 2.53 -15.59 -1.38
CA LEU A 141 3.07 -15.40 -2.74
C LEU A 141 4.60 -15.43 -2.76
N LEU A 142 5.25 -15.26 -1.62
CA LEU A 142 6.69 -15.43 -1.43
C LEU A 142 6.95 -16.38 -0.27
N PRO A 143 8.07 -17.12 -0.28
CA PRO A 143 8.49 -17.93 0.86
C PRO A 143 8.77 -17.04 2.09
N GLU A 144 8.58 -17.61 3.28
CA GLU A 144 8.82 -16.95 4.57
C GLU A 144 10.28 -16.52 4.78
#